data_AF-A0AAV2SJA6-F1
#
_entry.id   AF-A0AAV2SJA6-F1
#
_cell.length_a   1.000
_cell.length_b   1.000
_cell.length_c   1.000
_cell.angle_alpha   90.00
_cell.angle_beta   90.00
_cell.angle_gamma   90.00
#
_symmetry.space_group_name_H-M   'P 1'
#
loop_
_entity.id
_entity.type
_entity.pdbx_description
1 polymer ?
#
loop_
_entity_poly.entity_id
_entity_poly.type
_entity_poly.pdbx_seq_one_letter_code
_entity_poly.pdbx_strand_id
1 'polypeptide(L)'
;MKSLKIKCPNYLFLLILFLNCRGNETNNKWDCKDDSCKYNLVAWLKESFHNHYDRNDGVRANRAPFGLYTDFAWFKIDDIGVGSRHRDAYKEFLDYLQDLDDVWIVSLSTVLEYMKDPMWIEDMEDWMKPFNPPIIPPTSDCPDPRVCTYDNPPFDGANHVDVTICTRPCPRSYPWLQNVDGN
;
A
#
# COMPACT_ATOMS: atom_id res chain seq x y z
N MET A 1 14.32 13.77 -39.36
CA MET A 1 14.77 14.83 -38.42
C MET A 1 13.56 15.60 -37.91
N LYS A 2 13.35 15.65 -36.59
CA LYS A 2 12.56 16.68 -35.88
C LYS A 2 13.49 17.21 -34.78
N SER A 3 13.51 18.53 -34.57
CA SER A 3 14.50 19.17 -33.69
C SER A 3 14.09 19.19 -32.22
N LEU A 4 15.11 19.26 -31.36
CA LEU A 4 15.12 19.50 -29.92
C LEU A 4 13.86 20.08 -29.28
N LYS A 5 13.53 19.55 -28.09
CA LYS A 5 13.27 20.38 -26.91
C LYS A 5 14.09 19.86 -25.73
N ILE A 6 15.06 20.65 -25.28
CA ILE A 6 15.66 20.46 -23.95
C ILE A 6 14.58 20.83 -22.93
N LYS A 7 14.27 19.92 -22.01
CA LYS A 7 13.48 20.21 -20.81
C LYS A 7 14.31 19.81 -19.58
N CYS A 8 14.14 20.58 -18.51
CA CYS A 8 14.96 20.50 -17.31
C CYS A 8 14.87 19.12 -16.62
N PRO A 9 15.84 18.78 -15.75
CA PRO A 9 15.93 17.44 -15.20
C PRO A 9 14.69 17.09 -14.37
N ASN A 10 14.14 15.91 -14.62
CA ASN A 10 12.99 15.38 -13.91
C ASN A 10 13.50 14.35 -12.89
N TYR A 11 13.38 14.69 -11.61
CA TYR A 11 13.56 13.72 -10.54
C TYR A 11 12.33 12.81 -10.46
N LEU A 12 12.62 11.54 -10.19
CA LEU A 12 11.69 10.42 -10.20
C LEU A 12 10.61 10.52 -9.12
N PHE A 13 9.43 9.98 -9.43
CA PHE A 13 8.34 9.74 -8.49
C PHE A 13 8.31 8.27 -8.00
N LEU A 14 8.03 8.06 -6.71
CA LEU A 14 8.10 6.74 -6.10
C LEU A 14 7.02 6.58 -5.02
N LEU A 15 6.17 5.55 -5.11
CA LEU A 15 4.96 5.44 -4.29
C LEU A 15 5.24 4.92 -2.86
N ILE A 16 5.23 5.78 -1.83
CA ILE A 16 5.13 5.38 -0.40
C ILE A 16 3.72 5.60 0.09
N LEU A 17 3.12 4.56 0.64
CA LEU A 17 1.69 4.51 0.79
C LEU A 17 1.09 5.41 1.90
N PHE A 18 0.69 6.70 1.75
CA PHE A 18 0.00 7.55 2.77
C PHE A 18 -1.51 7.99 2.52
N LEU A 19 -2.56 7.19 2.88
CA LEU A 19 -3.95 7.72 2.99
C LEU A 19 -4.13 8.36 4.38
N ASN A 20 -3.89 9.66 4.50
CA ASN A 20 -4.32 10.39 5.68
C ASN A 20 -5.71 11.00 5.42
N CYS A 21 -6.77 10.31 5.87
CA CYS A 21 -8.16 10.74 5.75
C CYS A 21 -8.49 11.92 6.68
N ARG A 22 -7.79 13.06 6.53
CA ARG A 22 -8.09 14.32 7.22
C ARG A 22 -8.87 15.28 6.33
N GLY A 23 -9.92 14.76 5.70
CA GLY A 23 -10.97 15.57 5.09
C GLY A 23 -11.86 16.18 6.17
N ASN A 24 -12.23 17.45 6.02
CA ASN A 24 -13.02 18.19 7.00
C ASN A 24 -14.40 17.51 7.23
N GLU A 25 -14.79 17.32 8.48
CA GLU A 25 -15.90 16.45 8.92
C GLU A 25 -17.30 17.05 8.67
N THR A 26 -17.77 17.13 7.42
CA THR A 26 -19.13 17.70 7.18
C THR A 26 -20.11 16.83 6.38
N ASN A 27 -19.69 15.77 5.67
CA ASN A 27 -20.61 15.10 4.72
C ASN A 27 -20.51 13.56 4.58
N ASN A 28 -19.75 12.83 5.40
CA ASN A 28 -19.64 11.35 5.34
C ASN A 28 -19.34 10.76 3.94
N LYS A 29 -18.74 11.55 3.04
CA LYS A 29 -18.61 11.25 1.59
C LYS A 29 -17.74 10.01 1.28
N TRP A 30 -16.99 9.52 2.28
CA TRP A 30 -16.05 8.39 2.19
C TRP A 30 -16.61 7.09 2.83
N ASP A 31 -17.77 7.18 3.48
CA ASP A 31 -18.47 6.12 4.21
C ASP A 31 -19.31 5.21 3.27
N CYS A 32 -19.12 5.37 1.95
CA CYS A 32 -19.72 4.62 0.83
C CYS A 32 -21.18 4.11 0.94
N LYS A 33 -22.02 4.88 1.64
CA LYS A 33 -23.46 4.66 1.77
C LYS A 33 -24.25 4.88 0.47
N ASP A 34 -23.66 5.50 -0.55
CA ASP A 34 -24.29 5.77 -1.85
C ASP A 34 -23.47 5.22 -3.04
N ASP A 35 -24.15 5.06 -4.18
CA ASP A 35 -23.56 4.52 -5.41
C ASP A 35 -22.51 5.44 -6.08
N SER A 36 -22.50 6.73 -5.75
CA SER A 36 -21.50 7.67 -6.27
C SER A 36 -20.15 7.58 -5.54
N CYS A 37 -20.09 6.89 -4.39
CA CYS A 37 -18.88 6.83 -3.57
C CYS A 37 -17.65 6.31 -4.33
N LYS A 38 -17.79 5.27 -5.17
CA LYS A 38 -16.67 4.74 -5.96
C LYS A 38 -16.03 5.85 -6.81
N TYR A 39 -16.85 6.58 -7.55
CA TYR A 39 -16.40 7.69 -8.40
C TYR A 39 -15.76 8.82 -7.58
N ASN A 40 -16.41 9.22 -6.47
CA ASN A 40 -15.89 10.25 -5.57
C ASN A 40 -14.52 9.88 -4.97
N LEU A 41 -14.35 8.62 -4.59
CA LEU A 41 -13.12 8.08 -4.03
C LEU A 41 -12.00 8.04 -5.07
N VAL A 42 -12.26 7.55 -6.30
CA VAL A 42 -11.29 7.61 -7.40
C VAL A 42 -10.88 9.06 -7.71
N ALA A 43 -11.85 9.98 -7.79
CA ALA A 43 -11.58 11.39 -8.08
C ALA A 43 -10.66 12.02 -7.03
N TRP A 44 -10.94 11.77 -5.75
CA TRP A 44 -10.13 12.27 -4.64
C TRP A 44 -8.74 11.62 -4.54
N LEU A 45 -8.61 10.32 -4.85
CA LEU A 45 -7.32 9.65 -4.94
C LEU A 45 -6.44 10.30 -6.02
N LYS A 46 -7.01 10.58 -7.21
CA LYS A 46 -6.32 11.29 -8.29
C LYS A 46 -5.95 12.72 -7.91
N GLU A 47 -6.88 13.48 -7.34
CA GLU A 47 -6.61 14.84 -6.84
C GLU A 47 -5.47 14.86 -5.79
N SER A 48 -5.49 13.90 -4.86
CA SER A 48 -4.45 13.74 -3.83
C SER A 48 -3.08 13.41 -4.43
N PHE A 49 -3.04 12.54 -5.43
CA PHE A 49 -1.83 12.21 -6.20
C PHE A 49 -1.28 13.42 -6.98
N HIS A 50 -2.14 14.19 -7.67
CA HIS A 50 -1.73 15.37 -8.43
C HIS A 50 -1.10 16.48 -7.55
N ASN A 51 -1.41 16.54 -6.24
CA ASN A 51 -0.70 17.43 -5.32
C ASN A 51 0.82 17.14 -5.22
N HIS A 52 1.23 15.90 -5.48
CA HIS A 52 2.62 15.45 -5.49
C HIS A 52 3.20 15.38 -6.91
N TYR A 53 2.39 14.99 -7.90
CA TYR A 53 2.83 14.68 -9.25
C TYR A 53 2.90 15.92 -10.17
N ASP A 54 1.78 16.60 -10.40
CA ASP A 54 1.67 17.85 -11.18
C ASP A 54 0.46 18.71 -10.73
N ARG A 55 0.72 19.81 -10.01
CA ARG A 55 -0.36 20.65 -9.46
C ARG A 55 -0.98 21.54 -10.54
N ASN A 56 -2.31 21.59 -10.54
CA ASN A 56 -3.10 22.42 -11.45
C ASN A 56 -3.11 23.93 -11.10
N ASP A 57 -2.46 24.33 -10.00
CA ASP A 57 -2.39 25.73 -9.52
C ASP A 57 -1.20 26.52 -10.12
N GLY A 58 -0.45 25.93 -11.04
CA GLY A 58 0.73 26.52 -11.66
C GLY A 58 2.01 26.44 -10.83
N VAL A 59 1.96 25.87 -9.61
CA VAL A 59 3.14 25.61 -8.79
C VAL A 59 3.73 24.25 -9.19
N ARG A 60 5.03 24.19 -9.53
CA ARG A 60 5.68 22.90 -9.83
C ARG A 60 5.67 22.02 -8.58
N ALA A 61 5.06 20.84 -8.66
CA ALA A 61 5.10 19.85 -7.59
C ALA A 61 6.53 19.32 -7.40
N ASN A 62 6.86 18.89 -6.18
CA ASN A 62 8.21 18.41 -5.84
C ASN A 62 8.42 16.91 -6.08
N ARG A 63 7.38 16.17 -6.52
CA ARG A 63 7.40 14.71 -6.71
C ARG A 63 7.83 13.93 -5.46
N ALA A 64 7.56 14.48 -4.27
CA ALA A 64 7.72 13.74 -3.03
C ALA A 64 6.85 12.47 -3.05
N PRO A 65 7.33 11.33 -2.49
CA PRO A 65 6.57 10.09 -2.44
C PRO A 65 5.12 10.28 -1.95
N PHE A 66 4.18 9.79 -2.74
CA PHE A 66 2.75 9.75 -2.45
C PHE A 66 2.31 8.30 -2.17
N GLY A 67 1.16 8.10 -1.53
CA GLY A 67 0.43 6.85 -1.73
C GLY A 67 -0.71 6.63 -0.73
N LEU A 68 -0.94 5.36 -0.33
CA LEU A 68 -2.19 4.85 0.23
C LEU A 68 -2.11 3.86 1.45
N TYR A 69 -1.80 4.26 2.69
CA TYR A 69 -1.91 3.35 3.88
C TYR A 69 -3.36 2.98 4.13
N THR A 70 -3.70 1.70 4.18
CA THR A 70 -5.08 1.28 4.44
C THR A 70 -5.13 0.00 5.25
N ASP A 71 -6.21 -0.19 5.98
CA ASP A 71 -6.50 -1.42 6.72
C ASP A 71 -7.28 -2.39 5.81
N PHE A 72 -7.01 -3.68 5.93
CA PHE A 72 -7.76 -4.71 5.21
C PHE A 72 -9.27 -4.67 5.48
N ALA A 73 -9.68 -4.26 6.69
CA ALA A 73 -11.09 -4.08 7.05
C ALA A 73 -11.77 -3.00 6.20
N TRP A 74 -11.06 -1.94 5.80
CA TRP A 74 -11.61 -0.86 4.97
C TRP A 74 -12.09 -1.38 3.60
N PHE A 75 -11.35 -2.32 3.01
CA PHE A 75 -11.74 -3.02 1.77
C PHE A 75 -12.91 -4.00 1.92
N LYS A 76 -13.57 -4.04 3.09
CA LYS A 76 -14.67 -4.96 3.39
C LYS A 76 -15.91 -4.30 4.01
N ILE A 77 -15.86 -2.99 4.30
CA ILE A 77 -16.96 -2.27 4.98
C ILE A 77 -18.29 -2.43 4.24
N ASP A 78 -18.25 -2.39 2.90
CA ASP A 78 -19.44 -2.42 2.04
C ASP A 78 -19.84 -3.81 1.51
N ASP A 79 -19.14 -4.91 1.86
CA ASP A 79 -19.30 -6.25 1.24
C ASP A 79 -20.68 -6.92 1.50
N ILE A 80 -21.66 -6.21 2.06
CA ILE A 80 -23.00 -6.69 2.44
C ILE A 80 -23.94 -6.89 1.22
N GLY A 81 -23.56 -6.49 -0.01
CA GLY A 81 -24.38 -6.82 -1.19
C GLY A 81 -23.84 -6.42 -2.57
N VAL A 82 -22.90 -5.49 -2.62
CA VAL A 82 -22.12 -5.15 -3.82
C VAL A 82 -20.67 -5.12 -3.37
N GLY A 83 -19.77 -5.83 -4.06
CA GLY A 83 -18.38 -5.96 -3.60
C GLY A 83 -17.73 -4.61 -3.34
N SER A 84 -16.90 -4.52 -2.28
CA SER A 84 -16.47 -3.25 -1.69
C SER A 84 -16.14 -2.16 -2.70
N ARG A 85 -16.93 -1.08 -2.68
CA ARG A 85 -16.73 0.09 -3.54
C ARG A 85 -15.34 0.71 -3.28
N HIS A 86 -14.83 0.63 -2.05
CA HIS A 86 -13.46 1.02 -1.71
C HIS A 86 -12.41 0.20 -2.45
N ARG A 87 -12.53 -1.13 -2.49
CA ARG A 87 -11.60 -2.02 -3.21
C ARG A 87 -11.62 -1.73 -4.71
N ASP A 88 -12.81 -1.58 -5.30
CA ASP A 88 -12.95 -1.38 -6.73
C ASP A 88 -12.52 0.03 -7.18
N ALA A 89 -12.71 1.05 -6.33
CA ALA A 89 -12.14 2.39 -6.52
C ALA A 89 -10.61 2.39 -6.38
N TYR A 90 -10.08 1.70 -5.37
CA TYR A 90 -8.65 1.57 -5.15
C TYR A 90 -7.96 0.89 -6.34
N LYS A 91 -8.57 -0.18 -6.87
CA LYS A 91 -8.09 -0.84 -8.08
C LYS A 91 -8.10 0.11 -9.29
N GLU A 92 -9.21 0.81 -9.56
CA GLU A 92 -9.29 1.77 -10.67
C GLU A 92 -8.25 2.91 -10.54
N PHE A 93 -7.90 3.30 -9.31
CA PHE A 93 -6.81 4.24 -9.07
C PHE A 93 -5.42 3.63 -9.36
N LEU A 94 -5.16 2.38 -8.96
CA LEU A 94 -3.90 1.69 -9.30
C LEU A 94 -3.76 1.46 -10.81
N ASP A 95 -4.83 1.06 -11.49
CA ASP A 95 -4.86 0.88 -12.95
C ASP A 95 -4.50 2.22 -13.62
N TYR A 96 -5.08 3.35 -13.17
CA TYR A 96 -4.72 4.69 -13.64
C TYR A 96 -3.25 5.09 -13.39
N LEU A 97 -2.64 4.66 -12.28
CA LEU A 97 -1.22 4.93 -12.03
C LEU A 97 -0.30 4.12 -12.95
N GLN A 98 -0.73 2.94 -13.40
CA GLN A 98 0.04 2.10 -14.33
C GLN A 98 0.03 2.63 -15.76
N ASP A 99 -0.95 3.47 -16.13
CA ASP A 99 -1.00 4.19 -17.40
C ASP A 99 -0.02 5.39 -17.48
N LEU A 100 0.74 5.68 -16.41
CA LEU A 100 1.70 6.79 -16.35
C LEU A 100 3.14 6.28 -16.46
N ASP A 101 3.80 6.61 -17.59
CA ASP A 101 5.17 6.18 -17.93
C ASP A 101 6.24 6.55 -16.88
N ASP A 102 5.96 7.50 -15.99
CA ASP A 102 6.89 8.03 -14.99
C ASP A 102 6.44 7.82 -13.53
N VAL A 103 5.65 6.77 -13.27
CA VAL A 103 5.16 6.37 -11.95
C VAL A 103 5.49 4.91 -11.64
N TRP A 104 6.11 4.67 -10.49
CA TRP A 104 6.44 3.32 -10.00
C TRP A 104 5.75 3.02 -8.67
N ILE A 105 5.00 1.91 -8.64
CA ILE A 105 4.38 1.32 -7.45
C ILE A 105 5.41 0.40 -6.80
N VAL A 106 5.89 0.74 -5.60
CA VAL A 106 7.00 0.02 -4.94
C VAL A 106 6.81 -0.13 -3.43
N SER A 107 7.74 -0.82 -2.77
CA SER A 107 7.79 -0.88 -1.31
C SER A 107 8.48 0.34 -0.70
N LEU A 108 8.26 0.58 0.60
CA LEU A 108 9.01 1.57 1.37
C LEU A 108 10.53 1.31 1.34
N SER A 109 10.98 0.05 1.31
CA SER A 109 12.40 -0.27 1.23
C SER A 109 13.02 0.20 -0.09
N THR A 110 12.37 -0.01 -1.24
CA THR A 110 12.82 0.54 -2.52
C THR A 110 12.92 2.06 -2.47
N VAL A 111 12.02 2.74 -1.77
CA VAL A 111 12.10 4.21 -1.65
C VAL A 111 13.27 4.66 -0.78
N LEU A 112 13.57 3.95 0.30
CA LEU A 112 14.76 4.22 1.10
C LEU A 112 16.05 3.96 0.33
N GLU A 113 16.09 3.01 -0.61
CA GLU A 113 17.24 2.84 -1.52
C GLU A 113 17.35 3.99 -2.53
N TYR A 114 16.25 4.37 -3.21
CA TYR A 114 16.24 5.52 -4.14
C TYR A 114 16.65 6.83 -3.44
N MET A 115 16.23 7.05 -2.19
CA MET A 115 16.60 8.26 -1.44
C MET A 115 18.09 8.31 -1.05
N LYS A 116 18.82 7.19 -1.10
CA LYS A 116 20.29 7.18 -0.89
C LYS A 116 21.04 7.57 -2.14
N ASP A 117 20.59 7.11 -3.30
CA ASP A 117 21.22 7.35 -4.61
C ASP A 117 20.15 7.61 -5.69
N PRO A 118 19.69 8.88 -5.83
CA PRO A 118 18.58 9.21 -6.73
C PRO A 118 18.98 9.13 -8.21
N MET A 119 18.30 8.27 -8.96
CA MET A 119 18.48 8.11 -10.40
C MET A 119 17.66 9.08 -11.25
N TRP A 120 18.12 9.32 -12.48
CA TRP A 120 17.34 9.98 -13.52
C TRP A 120 16.23 9.08 -14.05
N ILE A 121 15.15 9.70 -14.53
CA ILE A 121 14.00 8.97 -15.10
C ILE A 121 14.41 8.08 -16.29
N GLU A 122 15.39 8.52 -17.09
CA GLU A 122 15.91 7.78 -18.24
C GLU A 122 16.64 6.48 -17.84
N ASP A 123 17.22 6.43 -16.64
CA ASP A 123 17.97 5.28 -16.11
C ASP A 123 17.10 4.35 -15.22
N MET A 124 15.84 4.74 -14.98
CA MET A 124 15.05 4.19 -13.88
C MET A 124 14.37 2.84 -14.18
N GLU A 125 14.11 2.53 -15.46
CA GLU A 125 13.72 1.18 -15.86
C GLU A 125 14.83 0.16 -15.53
N ASP A 126 16.10 0.54 -15.77
CA ASP A 126 17.26 -0.30 -15.44
C ASP A 126 17.46 -0.42 -13.93
N TRP A 127 17.38 0.69 -13.19
CA TRP A 127 17.52 0.70 -11.73
C TRP A 127 16.42 -0.10 -11.01
N MET A 128 15.22 -0.20 -11.57
CA MET A 128 14.11 -0.97 -10.99
C MET A 128 14.21 -2.49 -11.17
N LYS A 129 15.09 -2.99 -12.05
CA LYS A 129 15.21 -4.44 -12.34
C LYS A 129 15.43 -5.32 -11.10
N PRO A 130 16.26 -4.95 -10.10
CA PRO A 130 16.44 -5.72 -8.87
C PRO A 130 15.20 -5.72 -7.96
N PHE A 131 14.34 -4.69 -8.06
CA PHE A 131 13.16 -4.51 -7.22
C PHE A 131 11.87 -5.08 -7.84
N ASN A 132 11.90 -5.46 -9.12
CA ASN A 132 10.79 -6.10 -9.83
C ASN A 132 11.16 -7.54 -10.28
N PRO A 133 11.46 -8.46 -9.34
CA PRO A 133 11.71 -9.85 -9.69
C PRO A 133 10.44 -10.49 -10.30
N PRO A 134 10.57 -11.55 -11.12
CA PRO A 134 9.42 -12.28 -11.65
C PRO A 134 8.47 -12.70 -10.54
N ILE A 135 7.16 -12.57 -10.77
CA ILE A 135 6.12 -13.03 -9.83
C ILE A 135 6.08 -14.57 -9.86
N ILE A 136 7.05 -15.18 -9.18
CA ILE A 136 7.01 -16.58 -8.78
C ILE A 136 6.01 -16.63 -7.63
N PRO A 137 4.93 -17.44 -7.70
CA PRO A 137 4.05 -17.64 -6.57
C PRO A 137 4.92 -18.10 -5.38
N PRO A 138 4.91 -17.40 -4.23
CA PRO A 138 5.81 -17.73 -3.14
C PRO A 138 5.54 -19.18 -2.72
N THR A 139 6.51 -20.05 -2.97
CA THR A 139 6.49 -21.41 -2.44
C THR A 139 6.51 -21.27 -0.94
N SER A 140 5.45 -21.71 -0.26
CA SER A 140 5.40 -21.63 1.19
C SER A 140 6.56 -22.44 1.77
N ASP A 141 7.52 -21.76 2.41
CA ASP A 141 8.53 -22.39 3.28
C ASP A 141 7.89 -23.13 4.48
N CYS A 142 6.57 -23.02 4.59
CA CYS A 142 5.69 -23.64 5.55
C CYS A 142 4.64 -24.51 4.83
N PRO A 143 5.00 -25.71 4.33
CA PRO A 143 4.08 -26.57 3.59
C PRO A 143 3.07 -27.31 4.50
N ASP A 144 3.36 -27.41 5.81
CA ASP A 144 2.52 -28.09 6.82
C ASP A 144 2.38 -27.17 8.06
N PRO A 145 1.62 -26.06 7.95
CA PRO A 145 1.33 -25.16 9.06
C PRO A 145 0.47 -25.87 10.12
N ARG A 146 0.69 -25.57 11.40
CA ARG A 146 -0.08 -26.17 12.50
C ARG A 146 -0.67 -25.10 13.38
N VAL A 147 -1.89 -25.38 13.85
CA VAL A 147 -2.57 -24.57 14.86
C VAL A 147 -2.03 -24.97 16.23
N CYS A 148 -1.53 -23.99 16.97
CA CYS A 148 -1.15 -24.12 18.37
C CYS A 148 -2.17 -23.33 19.21
N THR A 149 -2.83 -24.03 20.12
CA THR A 149 -3.97 -23.53 20.91
C THR A 149 -3.52 -23.23 22.34
N TYR A 150 -3.87 -22.06 22.86
CA TYR A 150 -3.48 -21.60 24.19
C TYR A 150 -4.70 -21.10 24.98
N ASP A 151 -4.92 -21.68 26.16
CA ASP A 151 -5.93 -21.22 27.12
C ASP A 151 -5.32 -20.20 28.10
N ASN A 152 -6.11 -19.20 28.49
CA ASN A 152 -5.73 -18.12 29.42
C ASN A 152 -4.41 -17.42 29.01
N PRO A 153 -4.35 -16.78 27.83
CA PRO A 153 -3.18 -16.02 27.40
C PRO A 153 -2.85 -14.88 28.37
N PRO A 154 -1.60 -14.35 28.35
CA PRO A 154 -1.13 -13.31 29.27
C PRO A 154 -1.65 -11.89 28.94
N PHE A 155 -2.89 -11.77 28.47
CA PHE A 155 -3.56 -10.50 28.17
C PHE A 155 -5.08 -10.60 28.35
N ASP A 156 -5.70 -9.49 28.75
CA ASP A 156 -7.13 -9.42 29.00
C ASP A 156 -7.95 -9.46 27.70
N GLY A 157 -9.16 -10.03 27.76
CA GLY A 157 -10.13 -10.02 26.65
C GLY A 157 -10.15 -11.27 25.78
N ALA A 158 -9.25 -12.24 26.00
CA ALA A 158 -9.33 -13.57 25.39
C ALA A 158 -9.10 -14.67 26.44
N ASN A 159 -9.99 -15.66 26.48
CA ASN A 159 -9.79 -16.87 27.30
C ASN A 159 -9.04 -17.97 26.54
N HIS A 160 -8.93 -17.84 25.22
CA HIS A 160 -8.48 -18.88 24.30
C HIS A 160 -7.94 -18.22 23.03
N VAL A 161 -6.79 -18.67 22.53
CA VAL A 161 -6.16 -18.15 21.32
C VAL A 161 -5.54 -19.27 20.51
N ASP A 162 -5.92 -19.33 19.23
CA ASP A 162 -5.27 -20.17 18.22
C ASP A 162 -4.23 -19.37 17.45
N VAL A 163 -3.04 -19.93 17.28
CA VAL A 163 -1.97 -19.37 16.44
C VAL A 163 -1.54 -20.41 15.41
N THR A 164 -1.73 -20.09 14.13
CA THR A 164 -1.19 -20.90 13.03
C THR A 164 0.28 -20.58 12.83
N ILE A 165 1.17 -21.54 13.09
CA ILE A 165 2.62 -21.39 12.95
C ILE A 165 3.24 -22.51 12.12
N CYS A 166 4.47 -22.25 11.70
CA CYS A 166 5.31 -23.16 10.92
C CYS A 166 6.35 -23.87 11.78
N THR A 167 6.77 -23.22 12.87
CA THR A 167 7.75 -23.70 13.83
C THR A 167 7.29 -24.97 14.54
N ARG A 168 8.24 -25.85 14.87
CA ARG A 168 8.00 -27.12 15.57
C ARG A 168 9.00 -27.27 16.73
N PRO A 169 8.57 -27.68 17.94
CA PRO A 169 7.19 -27.92 18.37
C PRO A 169 6.38 -26.61 18.48
N CYS A 170 5.11 -26.70 18.89
CA CYS A 170 4.41 -25.52 19.41
C CYS A 170 5.18 -24.98 20.63
N PRO A 171 5.32 -23.64 20.77
CA PRO A 171 5.70 -23.04 22.04
C PRO A 171 4.86 -23.56 23.21
N ARG A 172 5.44 -23.56 24.42
CA ARG A 172 4.77 -24.05 25.64
C ARG A 172 3.73 -23.07 26.16
N SER A 173 4.01 -21.79 25.99
CA SER A 173 3.17 -20.66 26.39
C SER A 173 2.89 -19.78 25.17
N TYR A 174 1.81 -19.01 25.21
CA TYR A 174 1.50 -18.05 24.16
C TYR A 174 2.60 -16.97 24.05
N PRO A 175 3.24 -16.77 22.88
CA PRO A 175 4.27 -15.74 22.69
C PRO A 175 3.76 -14.32 23.00
N TRP A 176 4.41 -13.62 23.93
CA TRP A 176 3.97 -12.27 24.35
C TRP A 176 5.12 -11.37 24.78
N LEU A 177 4.82 -10.11 25.13
CA LEU A 177 5.78 -9.04 25.42
C LEU A 177 6.90 -9.38 26.43
N GLN A 178 6.67 -10.36 27.33
CA GLN A 178 7.65 -10.82 28.33
C GLN A 178 8.10 -12.29 28.13
N ASN A 179 7.57 -12.99 27.12
CA ASN A 179 7.97 -14.34 26.73
C ASN A 179 7.80 -14.45 25.21
N VAL A 180 8.66 -13.79 24.44
CA VAL A 180 8.52 -13.64 22.98
C VAL A 180 8.67 -14.95 22.20
N ASP A 181 9.33 -15.94 22.79
CA ASP A 181 9.50 -17.27 22.21
C ASP A 181 8.43 -18.27 22.69
N GLY A 182 7.67 -17.95 23.74
CA GLY A 182 6.68 -18.83 24.36
C GLY A 182 7.28 -20.06 25.06
N ASN A 183 8.48 -19.93 25.65
CA ASN A 183 9.19 -21.01 26.34
C ASN A 183 8.67 -21.31 27.76
#